data_AF-V4NWX9-F1
#
_entry.id   AF-V4NWX9-F1
#
_cell.length_a   1.000
_cell.length_b   1.000
_cell.length_c   1.000
_cell.angle_alpha   90.00
_cell.angle_beta   90.00
_cell.angle_gamma   90.00
#
_symmetry.space_group_name_H-M   'P 1'
#
loop_
_entity.id
_entity.type
_entity.pdbx_description
1 polymer ?
#
loop_
_entity_poly.entity_id
_entity_poly.type
_entity_poly.pdbx_seq_one_letter_code
_entity_poly.pdbx_strand_id
1 'polypeptide(L)'
;MAENKSRFAAGLTNSAPATVTPLPVNIRVNALRPENLKNFNLDQAVAFASALASQAQTIDALYAAIDGFADAPLRYEGGKGVIRGRGANQADVLIIGEVPDADEDEALEAFAGKPGRLVDAALKALSLTERATLLPGLFWRPAGSRPATDEDVALTAPFMTRLIELSAPKTVILLGGTAIRVTLGTSDSVQKLRGKAQDIALPGGHKVPAYATFPAAFLLTQSLAKKAFWADFLAATAHL
;
A
#
# COMPACT_ATOMS: atom_id res chain seq x y z
N MET A 1 -77.74 -0.88 29.06
CA MET A 1 -76.46 -0.30 29.54
C MET A 1 -75.54 -0.26 28.33
N ALA A 2 -75.64 0.71 27.41
CA ALA A 2 -75.30 2.14 27.54
C ALA A 2 -73.81 2.36 27.83
N GLU A 3 -73.14 2.96 26.82
CA GLU A 3 -71.96 3.85 26.87
C GLU A 3 -70.63 3.26 27.41
N ASN A 4 -69.51 3.37 26.69
CA ASN A 4 -68.83 4.65 26.54
C ASN A 4 -67.94 4.69 25.27
N LYS A 5 -68.40 5.45 24.28
CA LYS A 5 -67.60 6.02 23.19
C LYS A 5 -67.27 7.45 23.63
N SER A 6 -66.00 7.84 23.69
CA SER A 6 -65.48 9.12 23.19
C SER A 6 -64.10 9.45 23.77
N ARG A 7 -63.33 10.18 22.96
CA ARG A 7 -62.14 10.98 23.27
C ARG A 7 -60.83 10.19 23.26
N PHE A 8 -60.18 10.17 22.10
CA PHE A 8 -58.94 10.92 21.87
C PHE A 8 -58.78 11.13 20.36
N ALA A 9 -59.17 12.32 19.90
CA ALA A 9 -58.79 12.87 18.60
C ALA A 9 -57.79 14.00 18.87
N ALA A 10 -56.54 13.85 18.43
CA ALA A 10 -55.61 14.95 18.14
C ALA A 10 -54.29 14.41 17.56
N GLY A 11 -53.91 14.90 16.37
CA GLY A 11 -52.50 15.09 16.01
C GLY A 11 -51.83 14.08 15.07
N LEU A 12 -52.36 13.84 13.87
CA LEU A 12 -51.51 13.38 12.77
C LEU A 12 -50.75 14.58 12.20
N THR A 13 -49.54 14.84 12.68
CA THR A 13 -48.63 15.80 12.06
C THR A 13 -48.07 15.18 10.79
N ASN A 14 -48.58 15.65 9.65
CA ASN A 14 -48.10 15.36 8.31
C ASN A 14 -46.63 15.81 8.21
N SER A 15 -45.68 14.87 8.29
CA SER A 15 -44.26 15.17 8.08
C SER A 15 -43.98 15.16 6.59
N ALA A 16 -43.69 16.33 6.02
CA ALA A 16 -43.29 16.46 4.63
C ALA A 16 -42.04 15.60 4.35
N PRO A 17 -41.93 14.94 3.19
CA PRO A 17 -40.73 14.18 2.84
C PRO A 17 -39.56 15.15 2.74
N ALA A 18 -38.59 15.04 3.65
CA ALA A 18 -37.35 15.79 3.59
C ALA A 18 -36.67 15.47 2.25
N THR A 19 -36.58 16.48 1.38
CA THR A 19 -35.86 16.36 0.13
C THR A 19 -34.37 16.31 0.48
N VAL A 20 -33.80 15.10 0.51
CA VAL A 20 -32.35 14.93 0.65
C VAL A 20 -31.74 15.38 -0.66
N THR A 21 -31.15 16.58 -0.67
CA THR A 21 -30.30 17.03 -1.76
C THR A 21 -29.13 16.05 -1.85
N PRO A 22 -28.95 15.31 -2.95
CA PRO A 22 -27.78 14.45 -3.09
C PRO A 22 -26.54 15.33 -3.04
N LEU A 23 -25.58 14.95 -2.20
CA LEU A 23 -24.26 15.58 -2.17
C LEU A 23 -23.68 15.54 -3.60
N PRO A 24 -23.13 16.65 -4.10
CA PRO A 24 -22.52 16.66 -5.42
C PRO A 24 -21.43 15.59 -5.49
N VAL A 25 -21.57 14.64 -6.42
CA VAL A 25 -20.67 13.48 -6.65
C VAL A 25 -19.31 13.89 -7.23
N ASN A 26 -18.87 15.11 -6.92
CA ASN A 26 -17.66 15.71 -7.47
C ASN A 26 -16.92 16.50 -6.39
N ILE A 27 -16.77 15.92 -5.19
CA ILE A 27 -15.70 16.35 -4.30
C ILE A 27 -14.40 15.92 -4.98
N ARG A 28 -13.79 16.84 -5.73
CA ARG A 28 -12.39 16.68 -6.11
C ARG A 28 -11.62 16.53 -4.81
N VAL A 29 -10.90 15.42 -4.65
CA VAL A 29 -10.04 15.11 -3.48
C VAL A 29 -9.05 16.26 -3.17
N ASN A 30 -8.87 17.19 -4.12
CA ASN A 30 -8.10 18.43 -3.99
C ASN A 30 -8.62 19.47 -2.97
N ALA A 31 -9.83 19.36 -2.41
CA ALA A 31 -10.38 20.41 -1.56
C ALA A 31 -9.74 20.53 -0.16
N LEU A 32 -8.92 19.55 0.25
CA LEU A 32 -8.27 19.52 1.57
C LEU A 32 -6.74 19.49 1.49
N ARG A 33 -6.15 19.78 0.32
CA ARG A 33 -4.69 19.85 0.23
C ARG A 33 -4.19 21.03 1.08
N PRO A 34 -3.19 20.82 1.97
CA PRO A 34 -2.61 21.89 2.77
C PRO A 34 -1.98 22.97 1.90
N GLU A 35 -1.80 24.18 2.45
CA GLU A 35 -1.27 25.34 1.71
C GLU A 35 0.09 25.08 1.04
N ASN A 36 0.95 24.23 1.62
CA ASN A 36 2.23 23.88 1.00
C ASN A 36 2.08 23.13 -0.34
N LEU A 37 0.91 22.55 -0.62
CA LEU A 37 0.62 21.83 -1.87
C LEU A 37 -0.22 22.66 -2.87
N LYS A 38 -0.46 23.94 -2.59
CA LYS A 38 -1.27 24.81 -3.46
C LYS A 38 -0.71 24.95 -4.88
N ASN A 39 0.61 24.94 -5.01
CA ASN A 39 1.34 24.99 -6.28
C ASN A 39 2.02 23.66 -6.61
N PHE A 40 1.47 22.54 -6.12
CA PHE A 40 2.06 21.22 -6.30
C PHE A 40 2.27 20.90 -7.78
N ASN A 41 3.50 20.51 -8.12
CA ASN A 41 3.89 20.03 -9.43
C ASN A 41 4.50 18.64 -9.28
N LEU A 42 3.88 17.64 -9.92
CA LEU A 42 4.27 16.24 -9.76
C LEU A 42 5.71 15.99 -10.24
N ASP A 43 6.10 16.53 -11.40
CA ASP A 43 7.43 16.29 -11.96
C ASP A 43 8.54 16.84 -11.06
N GLN A 44 8.32 18.04 -10.49
CA GLN A 44 9.25 18.64 -9.53
C GLN A 44 9.32 17.83 -8.23
N ALA A 45 8.17 17.38 -7.71
CA ALA A 45 8.11 16.58 -6.50
C ALA A 45 8.80 15.21 -6.68
N VAL A 46 8.62 14.56 -7.84
CA VAL A 46 9.29 13.29 -8.17
C VAL A 46 10.80 13.48 -8.33
N ALA A 47 11.24 14.58 -8.96
CA ALA A 47 12.65 14.92 -9.06
C ALA A 47 13.27 15.16 -7.67
N PHE A 48 12.55 15.85 -6.79
CA PHE A 48 13.00 16.08 -5.41
C PHE A 48 13.04 14.79 -4.58
N ALA A 49 12.01 13.94 -4.69
CA ALA A 49 11.99 12.61 -4.07
C ALA A 49 13.19 11.75 -4.51
N SER A 50 13.51 11.77 -5.80
CA SER A 50 14.67 11.07 -6.36
C SER A 50 16.01 11.61 -5.82
N ALA A 51 16.12 12.93 -5.69
CA ALA A 51 17.30 13.58 -5.11
C ALA A 51 17.47 13.24 -3.63
N LEU A 52 16.39 13.20 -2.84
CA LEU A 52 16.42 12.80 -1.43
C LEU A 52 16.79 11.32 -1.27
N ALA A 53 16.15 10.45 -2.06
CA ALA A 53 16.39 9.01 -2.02
C ALA A 53 17.86 8.69 -2.34
N SER A 54 18.42 9.26 -3.41
CA SER A 54 19.82 9.02 -3.80
C SER A 54 20.86 9.46 -2.76
N GLN A 55 20.54 10.43 -1.90
CA GLN A 55 21.46 10.90 -0.85
C GLN A 55 21.50 9.97 0.36
N ALA A 56 20.41 9.23 0.64
CA ALA A 56 20.32 8.34 1.78
C ALA A 56 21.29 7.15 1.66
N GLN A 57 22.22 7.00 2.61
CA GLN A 57 23.21 5.91 2.61
C GLN A 57 22.78 4.71 3.47
N THR A 58 21.74 4.86 4.28
CA THR A 58 21.20 3.80 5.14
C THR A 58 19.67 3.81 5.07
N ILE A 59 19.06 2.67 5.41
CA ILE A 59 17.60 2.54 5.46
C ILE A 59 17.01 3.55 6.46
N ASP A 60 17.66 3.75 7.61
CA ASP A 60 17.22 4.75 8.61
C ASP A 60 17.24 6.18 8.06
N ALA A 61 18.32 6.55 7.34
CA ALA A 61 18.41 7.86 6.71
C ALA A 61 17.36 8.04 5.62
N LEU A 62 17.01 6.96 4.91
CA LEU A 62 15.96 6.97 3.89
C LEU A 62 14.59 7.17 4.53
N TYR A 63 14.28 6.47 5.62
CA TYR A 63 13.03 6.70 6.36
C TYR A 63 12.96 8.11 6.95
N ALA A 64 14.06 8.65 7.47
CA ALA A 64 14.11 10.05 7.92
C ALA A 64 13.82 11.03 6.77
N ALA A 65 14.30 10.75 5.55
CA ALA A 65 13.98 11.55 4.37
C ALA A 65 12.49 11.44 3.98
N ILE A 66 11.91 10.23 4.06
CA ILE A 66 10.47 10.00 3.80
C ILE A 66 9.62 10.74 4.84
N ASP A 67 9.97 10.69 6.12
CA ASP A 67 9.26 11.41 7.20
C ASP A 67 9.24 12.93 6.94
N GLY A 68 10.34 13.48 6.45
CA GLY A 68 10.51 14.89 6.11
C GLY A 68 9.96 15.31 4.75
N PHE A 69 9.53 14.37 3.90
CA PHE A 69 9.09 14.66 2.54
C PHE A 69 7.69 15.30 2.55
N ALA A 70 7.65 16.63 2.47
CA ALA A 70 6.41 17.40 2.56
C ALA A 70 5.58 17.40 1.26
N ASP A 71 6.20 17.07 0.11
CA ASP A 71 5.58 17.09 -1.23
C ASP A 71 4.88 15.77 -1.57
N ALA A 72 4.28 15.12 -0.57
CA ALA A 72 3.45 13.93 -0.70
C ALA A 72 1.99 14.25 -0.32
N PRO A 73 1.08 14.43 -1.29
CA PRO A 73 -0.35 14.66 -1.00
C PRO A 73 -0.95 13.58 -0.10
N LEU A 74 -0.56 12.33 -0.31
CA LEU A 74 -0.99 11.17 0.47
C LEU A 74 -0.75 11.32 1.98
N ARG A 75 0.34 12.00 2.39
CA ARG A 75 0.67 12.25 3.80
C ARG A 75 -0.40 13.06 4.53
N TYR A 76 -1.20 13.83 3.79
CA TYR A 76 -2.23 14.72 4.36
C TYR A 76 -3.64 14.15 4.25
N GLU A 77 -3.79 12.89 3.83
CA GLU A 77 -5.09 12.20 3.72
C GLU A 77 -5.57 11.57 5.04
N GLY A 78 -4.88 11.85 6.16
CA GLY A 78 -5.29 11.44 7.49
C GLY A 78 -4.71 10.12 8.00
N GLY A 79 -3.70 9.56 7.32
CA GLY A 79 -2.87 8.49 7.88
C GLY A 79 -2.06 8.97 9.09
N LYS A 80 -1.73 8.06 10.00
CA LYS A 80 -1.05 8.39 11.27
C LYS A 80 0.43 8.72 11.10
N GLY A 81 1.06 8.21 10.05
CA GLY A 81 2.48 8.44 9.79
C GLY A 81 3.04 7.53 8.73
N VAL A 82 4.38 7.54 8.64
CA VAL A 82 5.12 6.66 7.73
C VAL A 82 5.10 5.24 8.27
N ILE A 83 4.67 4.31 7.42
CA ILE A 83 4.65 2.88 7.67
C ILE A 83 6.02 2.32 7.29
N ARG A 84 6.70 1.71 8.26
CA ARG A 84 8.06 1.19 8.11
C ARG A 84 8.06 -0.29 7.76
N GLY A 85 9.13 -0.72 7.11
CA GLY A 85 9.38 -2.12 6.84
C GLY A 85 9.60 -2.92 8.13
N ARG A 86 9.29 -4.20 8.08
CA ARG A 86 9.45 -5.15 9.20
C ARG A 86 10.25 -6.37 8.75
N GLY A 87 11.21 -6.80 9.55
CA GLY A 87 11.97 -8.02 9.29
C GLY A 87 13.48 -7.84 9.48
N ALA A 88 14.26 -8.56 8.69
CA ALA A 88 15.71 -8.59 8.81
C ALA A 88 16.38 -7.29 8.32
N ASN A 89 17.44 -6.84 9.01
CA ASN A 89 18.25 -5.71 8.56
C ASN A 89 19.00 -6.01 7.24
N GLN A 90 19.34 -7.28 7.01
CA GLN A 90 19.93 -7.79 5.77
C GLN A 90 19.09 -8.97 5.30
N ALA A 91 18.18 -8.72 4.37
CA ALA A 91 17.24 -9.72 3.89
C ALA A 91 17.68 -10.30 2.54
N ASP A 92 17.65 -11.63 2.43
CA ASP A 92 17.77 -12.30 1.15
C ASP A 92 16.50 -12.12 0.30
N VAL A 93 15.34 -11.96 0.96
CA VAL A 93 14.03 -11.82 0.32
C VAL A 93 13.36 -10.54 0.75
N LEU A 94 12.98 -9.71 -0.22
CA LEU A 94 12.14 -8.55 0.03
C LEU A 94 10.71 -8.85 -0.42
N ILE A 95 9.72 -8.56 0.42
CA ILE A 95 8.31 -8.74 0.11
C ILE A 95 7.65 -7.37 0.11
N ILE A 96 7.10 -6.95 -1.02
CA ILE A 96 6.48 -5.63 -1.17
C ILE A 96 4.97 -5.80 -1.29
N GLY A 97 4.25 -5.16 -0.38
CA GLY A 97 2.79 -5.22 -0.26
C GLY A 97 2.03 -4.29 -1.19
N GLU A 98 0.73 -4.17 -0.93
CA GLU A 98 -0.15 -3.21 -1.62
C GLU A 98 -0.27 -1.91 -0.82
N VAL A 99 -1.38 -1.19 -1.02
CA VAL A 99 -1.79 -0.07 -0.21
C VAL A 99 -1.91 -0.51 1.25
N PRO A 100 -1.32 0.23 2.20
CA PRO A 100 -1.41 -0.11 3.61
C PRO A 100 -2.84 -0.12 4.15
N ASP A 101 -3.12 -1.07 5.05
CA ASP A 101 -4.40 -1.18 5.74
C ASP A 101 -4.43 -0.42 7.09
N ALA A 102 -5.58 -0.45 7.75
CA ALA A 102 -5.78 0.25 9.01
C ALA A 102 -4.92 -0.30 10.16
N ASP A 103 -4.60 -1.60 10.14
CA ASP A 103 -3.76 -2.23 11.17
C ASP A 103 -2.31 -1.75 10.99
N GLU A 104 -1.85 -1.62 9.74
CA GLU A 104 -0.52 -1.08 9.41
C GLU A 104 -0.39 0.41 9.74
N ASP A 105 -1.42 1.20 9.47
CA ASP A 105 -1.46 2.64 9.82
C ASP A 105 -1.50 2.87 11.34
N GLU A 106 -2.18 1.98 12.08
CA GLU A 106 -2.18 2.01 13.55
C GLU A 106 -0.81 1.68 14.13
N ALA A 107 -0.15 0.65 13.60
CA ALA A 107 1.14 0.16 14.09
C ALA A 107 2.35 0.94 13.53
N LEU A 108 2.17 1.68 12.44
CA LEU A 108 3.26 2.26 11.62
C LEU A 108 4.27 1.22 11.14
N GLU A 109 3.81 -0.02 10.94
CA GLU A 109 4.62 -1.18 10.60
C GLU A 109 3.94 -2.00 9.51
N ALA A 110 4.69 -2.38 8.47
CA ALA A 110 4.19 -3.13 7.33
C ALA A 110 3.70 -4.51 7.76
N PHE A 111 2.60 -4.96 7.16
CA PHE A 111 1.99 -6.26 7.38
C PHE A 111 1.63 -6.52 8.86
N ALA A 112 1.18 -5.51 9.60
CA ALA A 112 0.71 -5.66 10.99
C ALA A 112 -0.62 -6.44 11.09
N GLY A 113 -1.45 -6.42 10.04
CA GLY A 113 -2.79 -6.98 10.04
C GLY A 113 -2.91 -8.49 9.76
N LYS A 114 -4.16 -8.94 9.53
CA LYS A 114 -4.46 -10.33 9.12
C LYS A 114 -3.73 -10.76 7.84
N PRO A 115 -3.61 -9.93 6.79
CA PRO A 115 -2.86 -10.29 5.59
C PRO A 115 -1.39 -10.61 5.89
N GLY A 116 -0.77 -9.84 6.78
CA GLY A 116 0.62 -10.06 7.19
C GLY A 116 0.88 -11.41 7.81
N ARG A 117 -0.02 -11.87 8.70
CA ARG A 117 0.09 -13.21 9.31
C ARG A 117 0.06 -14.35 8.30
N LEU A 118 -0.58 -14.17 7.15
CA LEU A 118 -0.54 -15.15 6.06
C LEU A 118 0.84 -15.19 5.42
N VAL A 119 1.45 -14.03 5.17
CA VAL A 119 2.82 -13.93 4.64
C VAL A 119 3.81 -14.51 5.65
N ASP A 120 3.68 -14.20 6.93
CA ASP A 120 4.53 -14.74 8.01
C ASP A 120 4.46 -16.28 8.05
N ALA A 121 3.27 -16.86 7.90
CA ALA A 121 3.11 -18.31 7.83
C ALA A 121 3.82 -18.92 6.62
N ALA A 122 3.79 -18.26 5.46
CA ALA A 122 4.51 -18.70 4.27
C ALA A 122 6.03 -18.62 4.47
N LEU A 123 6.54 -17.51 5.01
CA LEU A 123 7.97 -17.34 5.30
C LEU A 123 8.46 -18.36 6.33
N LYS A 124 7.65 -18.63 7.36
CA LYS A 124 7.96 -19.66 8.36
C LYS A 124 8.04 -21.05 7.74
N ALA A 125 7.10 -21.40 6.85
CA ALA A 125 7.11 -22.68 6.14
C ALA A 125 8.34 -22.84 5.22
N LEU A 126 8.91 -21.73 4.72
CA LEU A 126 10.14 -21.71 3.93
C LEU A 126 11.42 -21.55 4.78
N SER A 127 11.31 -21.43 6.10
CA SER A 127 12.44 -21.12 6.99
C SER A 127 13.16 -19.79 6.63
N LEU A 128 12.39 -18.80 6.18
CA LEU A 128 12.90 -17.50 5.72
C LEU A 128 12.59 -16.34 6.67
N THR A 129 11.98 -16.58 7.83
CA THR A 129 11.55 -15.52 8.77
C THR A 129 12.67 -14.53 9.12
N GLU A 130 13.87 -15.01 9.43
CA GLU A 130 15.04 -14.16 9.78
C GLU A 130 15.84 -13.68 8.56
N ARG A 131 15.39 -14.02 7.34
CA ARG A 131 16.06 -13.72 6.06
C ARG A 131 15.17 -12.86 5.14
N ALA A 132 14.04 -12.39 5.66
CA ALA A 132 13.03 -11.69 4.89
C ALA A 132 12.70 -10.34 5.51
N THR A 133 12.43 -9.36 4.65
CA THR A 133 11.91 -8.05 5.04
C THR A 133 10.66 -7.74 4.25
N LEU A 134 9.64 -7.29 4.95
CA LEU A 134 8.36 -6.93 4.40
C LEU A 134 8.25 -5.40 4.36
N LEU A 135 7.90 -4.85 3.20
CA LEU A 135 7.72 -3.43 2.94
C LEU A 135 6.29 -3.15 2.49
N PRO A 136 5.71 -1.99 2.84
CA PRO A 136 4.42 -1.62 2.30
C PRO A 136 4.54 -1.22 0.82
N GLY A 137 3.45 -1.25 0.07
CA GLY A 137 3.44 -0.77 -1.32
C GLY A 137 3.42 0.76 -1.45
N LEU A 138 2.94 1.46 -0.41
CA LEU A 138 2.99 2.91 -0.23
C LEU A 138 3.40 3.23 1.21
N PHE A 139 4.08 4.34 1.46
CA PHE A 139 4.56 4.68 2.82
C PHE A 139 3.50 5.25 3.75
N TRP A 140 2.36 5.68 3.22
CA TRP A 140 1.22 6.19 4.00
C TRP A 140 -0.05 5.48 3.56
N ARG A 141 -1.03 5.42 4.46
CA ARG A 141 -2.35 4.90 4.16
C ARG A 141 -3.22 5.95 3.45
N PRO A 142 -3.77 5.67 2.26
CA PRO A 142 -4.75 6.51 1.60
C PRO A 142 -6.08 6.60 2.36
N ALA A 143 -6.75 7.76 2.25
CA ALA A 143 -8.05 7.95 2.86
C ALA A 143 -9.07 6.90 2.37
N GLY A 144 -9.82 6.33 3.32
CA GLY A 144 -10.86 5.35 3.00
C GLY A 144 -10.35 4.08 2.33
N SER A 145 -9.04 3.77 2.41
CA SER A 145 -8.43 2.61 1.75
C SER A 145 -8.65 2.60 0.23
N ARG A 146 -8.67 3.78 -0.40
CA ARG A 146 -8.74 3.93 -1.85
C ARG A 146 -7.52 3.27 -2.53
N PRO A 147 -7.64 2.84 -3.81
CA PRO A 147 -6.49 2.38 -4.58
C PRO A 147 -5.39 3.45 -4.73
N ALA A 148 -4.16 2.99 -4.98
CA ALA A 148 -3.02 3.86 -5.31
C ALA A 148 -3.23 4.56 -6.66
N THR A 149 -3.13 5.89 -6.68
CA THR A 149 -3.15 6.68 -7.90
C THR A 149 -1.80 6.63 -8.64
N ASP A 150 -1.73 7.18 -9.85
CA ASP A 150 -0.44 7.37 -10.54
C ASP A 150 0.46 8.38 -9.81
N GLU A 151 -0.12 9.39 -9.17
CA GLU A 151 0.58 10.37 -8.32
C GLU A 151 1.26 9.66 -7.12
N ASP A 152 0.51 8.82 -6.40
CA ASP A 152 1.04 8.07 -5.25
C ASP A 152 2.19 7.15 -5.66
N VAL A 153 2.04 6.45 -6.79
CA VAL A 153 3.06 5.54 -7.32
C VAL A 153 4.31 6.30 -7.74
N ALA A 154 4.17 7.40 -8.48
CA ALA A 154 5.29 8.17 -8.98
C ALA A 154 6.14 8.77 -7.85
N LEU A 155 5.50 9.23 -6.77
CA LEU A 155 6.21 9.77 -5.59
C LEU A 155 6.84 8.68 -4.72
N THR A 156 6.26 7.48 -4.68
CA THR A 156 6.76 6.36 -3.86
C THR A 156 7.93 5.64 -4.55
N ALA A 157 7.90 5.53 -5.87
CA ALA A 157 8.85 4.72 -6.64
C ALA A 157 10.33 5.05 -6.35
N PRO A 158 10.80 6.32 -6.30
CA PRO A 158 12.21 6.61 -6.05
C PRO A 158 12.71 6.09 -4.69
N PHE A 159 11.90 6.26 -3.65
CA PHE A 159 12.21 5.75 -2.31
C PHE A 159 12.16 4.22 -2.26
N MET A 160 11.20 3.59 -2.95
CA MET A 160 11.12 2.13 -3.03
C MET A 160 12.34 1.54 -3.76
N THR A 161 12.74 2.11 -4.90
CA THR A 161 13.95 1.72 -5.61
C THR A 161 15.17 1.83 -4.71
N ARG A 162 15.31 2.93 -3.95
CA ARG A 162 16.43 3.09 -3.01
C ARG A 162 16.39 2.09 -1.85
N LEU A 163 15.20 1.76 -1.32
CA LEU A 163 15.07 0.70 -0.31
C LEU A 163 15.56 -0.64 -0.84
N ILE A 164 15.21 -0.99 -2.08
CA ILE A 164 15.68 -2.22 -2.73
C ILE A 164 17.20 -2.20 -2.89
N GLU A 165 17.78 -1.09 -3.35
CA GLU A 165 19.24 -0.93 -3.46
C GLU A 165 19.95 -1.12 -2.11
N LEU A 166 19.49 -0.43 -1.07
CA LEU A 166 20.10 -0.47 0.26
C LEU A 166 19.92 -1.83 0.94
N SER A 167 18.82 -2.53 0.66
CA SER A 167 18.55 -3.86 1.21
C SER A 167 19.35 -4.95 0.49
N ALA A 168 19.78 -4.71 -0.76
CA ALA A 168 20.52 -5.63 -1.62
C ALA A 168 19.99 -7.08 -1.59
N PRO A 169 18.68 -7.32 -1.80
CA PRO A 169 18.11 -8.65 -1.68
C PRO A 169 18.53 -9.54 -2.85
N LYS A 170 18.47 -10.86 -2.65
CA LYS A 170 18.68 -11.85 -3.72
C LYS A 170 17.44 -11.96 -4.61
N THR A 171 16.24 -11.72 -4.06
CA THR A 171 14.97 -11.79 -4.80
C THR A 171 13.91 -10.87 -4.17
N VAL A 172 12.97 -10.41 -4.98
CA VAL A 172 11.82 -9.59 -4.55
C VAL A 172 10.51 -10.29 -4.89
N ILE A 173 9.57 -10.30 -3.95
CA ILE A 173 8.21 -10.81 -4.15
C ILE A 173 7.24 -9.62 -4.11
N LEU A 174 6.52 -9.40 -5.21
CA LEU A 174 5.60 -8.29 -5.40
C LEU A 174 4.17 -8.79 -5.19
N LEU A 175 3.54 -8.36 -4.09
CA LEU A 175 2.17 -8.75 -3.76
C LEU A 175 1.19 -7.71 -4.30
N GLY A 176 0.58 -7.99 -5.44
CA GLY A 176 -0.46 -7.13 -6.01
C GLY A 176 0.01 -6.09 -7.02
N GLY A 177 -0.96 -5.34 -7.55
CA GLY A 177 -0.74 -4.38 -8.64
C GLY A 177 0.02 -3.14 -8.19
N THR A 178 -0.18 -2.70 -6.94
CA THR A 178 0.54 -1.55 -6.39
C THR A 178 2.04 -1.84 -6.28
N ALA A 179 2.41 -3.01 -5.74
CA ALA A 179 3.80 -3.45 -5.68
C ALA A 179 4.45 -3.49 -7.07
N ILE A 180 3.74 -4.04 -8.07
CA ILE A 180 4.20 -4.09 -9.47
C ILE A 180 4.43 -2.69 -10.02
N ARG A 181 3.46 -1.78 -9.87
CA ARG A 181 3.54 -0.42 -10.41
C ARG A 181 4.69 0.38 -9.81
N VAL A 182 4.87 0.32 -8.49
CA VAL A 182 5.92 1.07 -7.78
C VAL A 182 7.32 0.56 -8.09
N THR A 183 7.47 -0.73 -8.39
CA THR A 183 8.81 -1.36 -8.55
C THR A 183 9.20 -1.59 -10.00
N LEU A 184 8.28 -2.07 -10.84
CA LEU A 184 8.53 -2.42 -12.24
C LEU A 184 8.09 -1.30 -13.21
N GLY A 185 7.34 -0.30 -12.74
CA GLY A 185 6.88 0.81 -13.58
C GLY A 185 5.87 0.40 -14.66
N THR A 186 5.21 -0.75 -14.50
CA THR A 186 4.21 -1.27 -15.45
C THR A 186 2.85 -1.41 -14.80
N SER A 187 1.80 -1.30 -15.62
CA SER A 187 0.40 -1.54 -15.22
C SER A 187 -0.10 -2.94 -15.63
N ASP A 188 0.81 -3.85 -15.95
CA ASP A 188 0.49 -5.24 -16.25
C ASP A 188 -0.17 -5.95 -15.06
N SER A 189 -1.16 -6.81 -15.35
CA SER A 189 -1.91 -7.51 -14.30
C SER A 189 -1.08 -8.58 -13.60
N VAL A 190 -1.39 -8.83 -12.32
CA VAL A 190 -0.78 -9.92 -11.53
C VAL A 190 -0.92 -11.26 -12.26
N GLN A 191 -2.07 -11.53 -12.90
CA GLN A 191 -2.32 -12.77 -13.63
C GLN A 191 -1.37 -12.95 -14.82
N LYS A 192 -0.96 -11.85 -15.48
CA LYS A 192 -0.04 -11.87 -16.63
C LYS A 192 1.40 -12.14 -16.19
N LEU A 193 1.81 -11.55 -15.06
CA LEU A 193 3.20 -11.55 -14.59
C LEU A 193 3.54 -12.73 -13.68
N ARG A 194 2.57 -13.27 -12.94
CA ARG A 194 2.81 -14.36 -11.99
C ARG A 194 3.37 -15.61 -12.66
N GLY A 195 4.17 -16.38 -11.92
CA GLY A 195 4.87 -17.56 -12.41
C GLY A 195 6.04 -17.28 -13.37
N LYS A 196 6.41 -16.01 -13.58
CA LYS A 196 7.55 -15.61 -14.42
C LYS A 196 8.46 -14.66 -13.64
N ALA A 197 9.76 -14.90 -13.71
CA ALA A 197 10.75 -13.96 -13.21
C ALA A 197 10.71 -12.67 -14.04
N GLN A 198 10.74 -11.53 -13.35
CA GLN A 198 10.96 -10.19 -13.89
C GLN A 198 12.30 -9.67 -13.37
N ASP A 199 12.86 -8.66 -14.02
CA ASP A 199 14.04 -7.95 -13.50
C ASP A 199 13.62 -6.56 -12.99
N ILE A 200 13.90 -6.25 -11.73
CA ILE A 200 13.91 -4.87 -11.24
C ILE A 200 15.26 -4.27 -11.62
N ALA A 201 15.25 -3.27 -12.51
CA ALA A 201 16.44 -2.51 -12.87
C ALA A 201 16.73 -1.46 -11.79
N LEU A 202 17.93 -1.51 -11.21
CA LEU A 202 18.40 -0.52 -10.27
C LEU A 202 19.40 0.44 -10.93
N PRO A 203 19.53 1.67 -10.41
CA PRO A 203 20.66 2.54 -10.74
C PRO A 203 22.02 1.81 -10.69
N GLY A 204 22.92 2.18 -11.60
CA GLY A 204 24.20 1.49 -11.76
C GLY A 204 24.14 0.19 -12.57
N GLY A 205 22.97 -0.19 -13.09
CA GLY A 205 22.80 -1.33 -14.01
C GLY A 205 22.68 -2.69 -13.33
N HIS A 206 22.63 -2.72 -11.99
CA HIS A 206 22.30 -3.94 -11.26
C HIS A 206 20.84 -4.34 -11.49
N LYS A 207 20.57 -5.63 -11.45
CA LYS A 207 19.24 -6.19 -11.62
C LYS A 207 18.95 -7.17 -10.50
N VAL A 208 17.76 -7.07 -9.93
CA VAL A 208 17.27 -8.00 -8.91
C VAL A 208 16.08 -8.77 -9.47
N PRO A 209 16.07 -10.12 -9.39
CA PRO A 209 14.94 -10.89 -9.84
C PRO A 209 13.71 -10.61 -8.98
N ALA A 210 12.55 -10.51 -9.62
CA ALA A 210 11.28 -10.23 -8.98
C ALA A 210 10.17 -11.15 -9.46
N TYR A 211 9.27 -11.51 -8.54
CA TYR A 211 8.15 -12.41 -8.79
C TYR A 211 6.86 -11.79 -8.31
N ALA A 212 5.91 -11.62 -9.22
CA ALA A 212 4.58 -11.12 -8.90
C ALA A 212 3.67 -12.24 -8.38
N THR A 213 2.86 -11.94 -7.37
CA THR A 213 1.76 -12.81 -6.94
C THR A 213 0.59 -12.02 -6.36
N PHE A 214 -0.44 -12.73 -5.92
CA PHE A 214 -1.67 -12.13 -5.43
C PHE A 214 -1.45 -11.33 -4.12
N PRO A 215 -2.21 -10.24 -3.92
CA PRO A 215 -2.20 -9.51 -2.64
C PRO A 215 -2.57 -10.43 -1.48
N ALA A 216 -1.92 -10.28 -0.32
CA ALA A 216 -2.21 -11.11 0.85
C ALA A 216 -3.66 -10.95 1.35
N ALA A 217 -4.23 -9.73 1.27
CA ALA A 217 -5.62 -9.47 1.64
C ALA A 217 -6.62 -10.21 0.76
N PHE A 218 -6.34 -10.34 -0.54
CA PHE A 218 -7.16 -11.08 -1.49
C PHE A 218 -7.27 -12.56 -1.12
N LEU A 219 -6.19 -13.16 -0.59
CA LEU A 219 -6.15 -14.57 -0.20
C LEU A 219 -7.01 -14.89 1.03
N LEU A 220 -7.41 -13.89 1.80
CA LEU A 220 -8.29 -14.07 2.95
C LEU A 220 -9.72 -14.41 2.51
N THR A 221 -10.16 -13.88 1.36
CA THR A 221 -11.50 -14.14 0.81
C THR A 221 -11.48 -15.12 -0.36
N GLN A 222 -10.34 -15.26 -1.05
CA GLN A 222 -10.16 -16.14 -2.21
C GLN A 222 -9.19 -17.29 -1.89
N SER A 223 -9.65 -18.25 -1.09
CA SER A 223 -8.83 -19.37 -0.62
C SER A 223 -8.23 -20.23 -1.74
N LEU A 224 -8.93 -20.36 -2.87
CA LEU A 224 -8.44 -21.11 -4.04
C LEU A 224 -7.16 -20.50 -4.65
N ALA A 225 -6.93 -19.20 -4.46
CA ALA A 225 -5.73 -18.53 -4.94
C ALA A 225 -4.48 -18.82 -4.08
N LYS A 226 -4.63 -19.43 -2.88
CA LYS A 226 -3.49 -19.77 -2.00
C LYS A 226 -2.53 -20.78 -2.64
N LYS A 227 -3.03 -21.71 -3.44
CA LYS A 227 -2.18 -22.67 -4.18
C LYS A 227 -1.26 -21.93 -5.15
N ALA A 228 -1.82 -20.98 -5.89
CA ALA A 228 -1.09 -20.14 -6.83
C ALA A 228 -0.06 -19.26 -6.10
N PHE A 229 -0.46 -18.59 -5.02
CA PHE A 229 0.43 -17.80 -4.18
C PHE A 229 1.63 -18.62 -3.66
N TRP A 230 1.37 -19.81 -3.14
CA TRP A 230 2.43 -20.69 -2.63
C TRP A 230 3.41 -21.14 -3.72
N ALA A 231 2.89 -21.47 -4.90
CA ALA A 231 3.73 -21.84 -6.04
C ALA A 231 4.65 -20.68 -6.48
N ASP A 232 4.15 -19.44 -6.46
CA ASP A 232 4.95 -18.27 -6.80
C ASP A 232 6.05 -18.01 -5.74
N PHE A 233 5.74 -18.19 -4.45
CA PHE A 233 6.74 -18.10 -3.37
C PHE A 233 7.85 -19.13 -3.55
N LEU A 234 7.50 -20.40 -3.79
CA LEU A 234 8.49 -21.45 -4.05
C LEU A 234 9.37 -21.13 -5.26
N ALA A 235 8.78 -20.64 -6.35
CA ALA A 235 9.52 -20.25 -7.55
C ALA A 235 10.47 -19.08 -7.26
N ALA A 236 10.01 -18.09 -6.49
CA ALA A 236 10.79 -16.91 -6.15
C ALA A 236 12.01 -17.22 -5.27
N THR A 237 11.93 -18.27 -4.46
CA THR A 237 12.96 -18.63 -3.47
C THR A 237 13.77 -19.87 -3.85
N ALA A 238 13.53 -20.46 -5.04
CA ALA A 238 14.14 -21.74 -5.43
C ALA A 238 15.68 -21.72 -5.54
N HIS A 239 16.29 -20.54 -5.60
CA HIS A 239 17.72 -20.32 -5.77
C HIS A 239 18.44 -19.86 -4.48
N LEU A 240 17.72 -19.77 -3.35
CA LEU A 240 18.22 -19.28 -2.06
C LEU A 240 18.78 -20.38 -1.16
#